data_AF-A0A2V6L5V5-F1
#
_entry.id   AF-A0A2V6L5V5-F1
#
_cell.length_a   1.000
_cell.length_b   1.000
_cell.length_c   1.000
_cell.angle_alpha   90.00
_cell.angle_beta   90.00
_cell.angle_gamma   90.00
#
_symmetry.space_group_name_H-M   'P 1'
#
loop_
_entity.id
_entity.type
_entity.pdbx_description
1 polymer ?
#
loop_
_entity_poly.entity_id
_entity_poly.type
_entity_poly.pdbx_seq_one_letter_code
_entity_poly.pdbx_strand_id
1 'polypeptide(L)'
;MAGHEPPDFQPPQDPRFKFLSLDHALPSLEHGYWLAAVNDKMIKLAAAWTYAKSAWNPQYVMKLDWDDLVSSRLVDWLVSAEDEAGYLIKHGWIWRSGGRLFIQRTEQFDRVCGSCLIIRGDLADQTGPFLTEVEGAMLDEAGSRFAAGDHYSLLPGAGTGTLLLNDCHQRYAAQFAYLGHRLATVPFHAAVCRLGHGNNAGIQSRAETARMFLGRIRRTRMLTPSLRKEFMLG
;
A
#
# COMPACT_ATOMS: atom_id res chain seq x y z
N MET A 1 -12.79 -5.50 4.25
CA MET A 1 -11.78 -5.83 5.28
C MET A 1 -11.75 -7.35 5.44
N ALA A 2 -10.57 -7.94 5.60
CA ALA A 2 -10.43 -9.37 5.86
C ALA A 2 -9.50 -9.57 7.06
N GLY A 3 -9.87 -10.50 7.95
CA GLY A 3 -9.16 -10.79 9.18
C GLY A 3 -9.69 -12.08 9.80
N HIS A 4 -9.05 -12.57 10.84
CA HIS A 4 -9.55 -13.74 11.57
C HIS A 4 -10.76 -13.34 12.42
N GLU A 5 -10.59 -12.31 13.23
CA GLU A 5 -11.60 -11.81 14.16
C GLU A 5 -12.21 -10.50 13.67
N PRO A 6 -13.53 -10.29 13.87
CA PRO A 6 -14.15 -9.01 13.60
C PRO A 6 -13.54 -7.92 14.48
N PRO A 7 -13.53 -6.64 14.02
CA PRO A 7 -13.03 -5.56 14.83
C PRO A 7 -13.85 -5.36 16.11
N ASP A 8 -13.19 -4.90 17.18
CA ASP A 8 -13.82 -4.57 18.49
C ASP A 8 -14.74 -3.33 18.43
N PHE A 9 -14.90 -2.72 17.26
CA PHE A 9 -15.84 -1.64 17.01
C PHE A 9 -16.94 -2.12 16.07
N GLN A 10 -18.14 -1.54 16.20
CA GLN A 10 -19.23 -1.86 15.30
C GLN A 10 -18.91 -1.35 13.89
N PRO A 11 -18.77 -2.24 12.89
CA PRO A 11 -18.53 -1.81 11.53
C PRO A 11 -19.75 -1.07 10.98
N PRO A 12 -19.57 -0.19 9.97
CA PRO A 12 -20.67 0.47 9.29
C PRO A 12 -21.70 -0.54 8.80
N GLN A 13 -22.98 -0.27 9.05
CA GLN A 13 -24.10 -1.04 8.49
C GLN A 13 -24.39 -0.55 7.06
N ASP A 14 -23.39 -0.67 6.20
CA ASP A 14 -23.44 -0.23 4.80
C ASP A 14 -23.20 -1.43 3.88
N PRO A 15 -24.04 -1.66 2.85
CA PRO A 15 -23.87 -2.80 1.93
C PRO A 15 -22.55 -2.76 1.14
N ARG A 16 -21.89 -1.60 1.07
CA ARG A 16 -20.56 -1.41 0.47
C ARG A 16 -19.43 -1.82 1.40
N PHE A 17 -19.73 -2.13 2.66
CA PHE A 17 -18.77 -2.63 3.63
C PHE A 17 -18.98 -4.13 3.85
N LYS A 18 -17.88 -4.90 3.75
CA LYS A 18 -17.85 -6.31 4.13
C LYS A 18 -16.64 -6.59 4.99
N PHE A 19 -16.87 -7.22 6.13
CA PHE A 19 -15.85 -7.95 6.87
C PHE A 19 -15.88 -9.42 6.47
N LEU A 20 -14.72 -9.98 6.13
CA LEU A 20 -14.51 -11.40 5.86
C LEU A 20 -13.72 -11.99 7.02
N SER A 21 -14.36 -12.89 7.77
CA SER A 21 -13.67 -13.73 8.76
C SER A 21 -13.02 -14.90 8.04
N LEU A 22 -11.73 -15.09 8.26
CA LEU A 22 -10.94 -16.19 7.70
C LEU A 22 -10.43 -17.08 8.83
N ASP A 23 -10.42 -18.40 8.59
CA ASP A 23 -9.97 -19.40 9.56
C ASP A 23 -8.79 -20.21 9.01
N HIS A 24 -7.94 -19.57 8.18
CA HIS A 24 -6.72 -20.19 7.70
C HIS A 24 -5.69 -20.26 8.83
N ALA A 25 -4.87 -21.32 8.80
CA ALA A 25 -3.78 -21.49 9.76
C ALA A 25 -2.84 -20.28 9.76
N LEU A 26 -2.40 -19.88 10.96
CA LEU A 26 -1.39 -18.82 11.09
C LEU A 26 -0.11 -19.24 10.36
N PRO A 27 0.50 -18.35 9.55
CA PRO A 27 1.75 -18.68 8.87
C PRO A 27 2.86 -19.03 9.85
N SER A 28 3.72 -19.96 9.43
CA SER A 28 4.88 -20.39 10.22
C SER A 28 5.81 -19.22 10.53
N LEU A 29 6.27 -19.13 11.79
CA LEU A 29 7.27 -18.16 12.24
C LEU A 29 8.71 -18.64 12.03
N GLU A 30 8.92 -19.82 11.45
CA GLU A 30 10.24 -20.44 11.23
C GLU A 30 11.22 -19.51 10.50
N HIS A 31 10.70 -18.75 9.53
CA HIS A 31 11.46 -17.82 8.70
C HIS A 31 11.36 -16.36 9.19
N GLY A 32 10.86 -16.16 10.42
CA GLY A 32 10.71 -14.86 11.05
C GLY A 32 9.31 -14.25 10.94
N TYR A 33 9.01 -13.37 11.89
CA TYR A 33 7.70 -12.69 12.01
C TYR A 33 7.30 -11.92 10.75
N TRP A 34 8.26 -11.25 10.11
CA TRP A 34 7.97 -10.38 8.98
C TRP A 34 7.47 -11.16 7.76
N LEU A 35 8.11 -12.28 7.43
CA LEU A 35 7.68 -13.13 6.32
C LEU A 35 6.30 -13.76 6.61
N ALA A 36 6.08 -14.20 7.85
CA ALA A 36 4.79 -14.69 8.29
C ALA A 36 3.68 -13.63 8.14
N ALA A 37 3.95 -12.37 8.51
CA ALA A 37 3.01 -11.27 8.39
C ALA A 37 2.68 -10.94 6.92
N VAL A 38 3.66 -10.95 6.02
CA VAL A 38 3.42 -10.75 4.58
C VAL A 38 2.56 -11.87 4.00
N ASN A 39 2.87 -13.13 4.32
CA ASN A 39 2.08 -14.27 3.86
C ASN A 39 0.62 -14.20 4.35
N ASP A 40 0.41 -13.87 5.63
CA ASP A 40 -0.93 -13.67 6.18
C ASP A 40 -1.68 -12.53 5.46
N LYS A 41 -1.00 -11.40 5.22
CA LYS A 41 -1.53 -10.27 4.45
C LYS A 41 -1.95 -10.70 3.04
N MET A 42 -1.12 -11.46 2.33
CA MET A 42 -1.41 -11.90 0.97
C MET A 42 -2.61 -12.85 0.92
N ILE A 43 -2.74 -13.79 1.88
CA ILE A 43 -3.91 -14.68 1.98
C ILE A 43 -5.19 -13.85 2.21
N LYS A 44 -5.14 -12.90 3.14
CA LYS A 44 -6.27 -12.00 3.44
C LYS A 44 -6.67 -11.14 2.24
N LEU A 45 -5.69 -10.57 1.53
CA LEU A 45 -5.93 -9.78 0.32
C LEU A 45 -6.51 -10.62 -0.81
N ALA A 46 -6.03 -11.85 -1.02
CA ALA A 46 -6.57 -12.76 -2.05
C ALA A 46 -8.03 -13.12 -1.78
N ALA A 47 -8.38 -13.41 -0.52
CA ALA A 47 -9.76 -13.67 -0.12
C ALA A 47 -10.65 -12.43 -0.30
N ALA A 48 -10.17 -11.26 0.13
CA ALA A 48 -10.87 -9.99 -0.04
C ALA A 48 -11.11 -9.66 -1.52
N TRP A 49 -10.11 -9.87 -2.37
CA TRP A 49 -10.23 -9.64 -3.81
C TRP A 49 -11.21 -10.60 -4.48
N THR A 50 -11.14 -11.90 -4.15
CA THR A 50 -12.07 -12.92 -4.67
C THR A 50 -13.51 -12.56 -4.35
N TYR A 51 -13.78 -12.13 -3.11
CA TYR A 51 -15.09 -11.65 -2.72
C TYR A 51 -15.48 -10.37 -3.47
N ALA A 52 -14.62 -9.34 -3.49
CA ALA A 52 -14.93 -8.06 -4.11
C ALA A 52 -15.25 -8.21 -5.60
N LYS A 53 -14.47 -9.04 -6.32
CA LYS A 53 -14.68 -9.32 -7.74
C LYS A 53 -16.03 -9.98 -8.00
N SER A 54 -16.42 -10.96 -7.19
CA SER A 54 -17.70 -11.67 -7.36
C SER A 54 -18.92 -10.89 -6.87
N ALA A 55 -18.80 -10.17 -5.75
CA ALA A 55 -19.92 -9.46 -5.12
C ALA A 55 -20.15 -8.07 -5.70
N TRP A 56 -19.09 -7.38 -6.14
CA TRP A 56 -19.16 -5.96 -6.53
C TRP A 56 -18.68 -5.69 -7.95
N ASN A 57 -17.91 -6.60 -8.58
CA ASN A 57 -17.31 -6.41 -9.90
C ASN A 57 -16.73 -4.99 -10.13
N PRO A 58 -15.78 -4.56 -9.28
CA PRO A 58 -15.36 -3.16 -9.24
C PRO A 58 -14.55 -2.77 -10.48
N GLN A 59 -14.77 -1.56 -11.00
CA GLN A 59 -13.97 -1.01 -12.10
C GLN A 59 -12.52 -0.72 -11.68
N TYR A 60 -12.30 -0.35 -10.41
CA TYR A 60 -10.98 -0.11 -9.84
C TYR A 60 -10.88 -0.73 -8.46
N VAL A 61 -9.68 -1.17 -8.09
CA VAL A 61 -9.34 -1.75 -6.80
C VAL A 61 -8.09 -1.09 -6.22
N MET A 62 -8.08 -0.90 -4.90
CA MET A 62 -6.93 -0.39 -4.16
C MET A 62 -6.71 -1.25 -2.92
N LYS A 63 -5.46 -1.68 -2.70
CA LYS A 63 -5.06 -2.27 -1.42
C LYS A 63 -4.87 -1.15 -0.41
N LEU A 64 -5.42 -1.34 0.78
CA LEU A 64 -5.33 -0.36 1.86
C LEU A 64 -5.01 -1.10 3.16
N ASP A 65 -3.88 -0.76 3.76
CA ASP A 65 -3.52 -1.22 5.10
C ASP A 65 -4.44 -0.54 6.12
N TRP A 66 -4.74 -1.24 7.21
CA TRP A 66 -5.81 -0.86 8.15
C TRP A 66 -5.55 0.44 8.92
N ASP A 67 -4.28 0.85 9.02
CA ASP A 67 -3.81 2.04 9.72
C ASP A 67 -3.53 3.22 8.78
N ASP A 68 -3.59 3.03 7.47
CA ASP A 68 -3.48 4.08 6.48
C ASP A 68 -4.83 4.75 6.23
N LEU A 69 -4.80 6.02 5.81
CA LEU A 69 -6.01 6.79 5.49
C LEU A 69 -5.94 7.29 4.06
N VAL A 70 -7.08 7.32 3.39
CA VAL A 70 -7.23 7.91 2.05
C VAL A 70 -8.09 9.17 2.11
N SER A 71 -7.86 10.08 1.17
CA SER A 71 -8.61 11.31 1.05
C SER A 71 -10.06 11.00 0.69
N SER A 72 -11.01 11.63 1.37
CA SER A 72 -12.45 11.54 1.03
C SER A 72 -12.78 12.05 -0.38
N ARG A 73 -11.85 12.76 -1.03
CA ARG A 73 -12.00 13.25 -2.41
C ARG A 73 -11.56 12.24 -3.46
N LEU A 74 -10.96 11.11 -3.05
CA LEU A 74 -10.32 10.16 -3.96
C LEU A 74 -11.30 9.49 -4.90
N VAL A 75 -12.43 9.01 -4.37
CA VAL A 75 -13.45 8.33 -5.16
C VAL A 75 -14.13 9.31 -6.12
N ASP A 76 -14.53 10.49 -5.64
CA ASP A 76 -15.14 11.53 -6.47
C ASP A 76 -14.24 11.95 -7.64
N TRP A 77 -12.93 12.09 -7.37
CA TRP A 77 -11.96 12.37 -8.42
C TRP A 77 -11.86 11.22 -9.42
N LEU A 78 -11.77 9.97 -8.94
CA LEU A 78 -11.62 8.78 -9.80
C LEU A 78 -12.80 8.60 -10.76
N VAL A 79 -14.03 8.94 -10.34
CA VAL A 79 -15.23 8.94 -11.20
C VAL A 79 -15.11 9.86 -12.40
N SER A 80 -14.35 10.95 -12.27
CA SER A 80 -14.15 11.96 -13.32
C SER A 80 -12.82 11.82 -14.08
N ALA A 81 -11.96 10.90 -13.65
CA ALA A 81 -10.63 10.74 -14.22
C ALA A 81 -10.69 9.97 -15.56
N GLU A 82 -9.58 10.01 -16.31
CA GLU A 82 -9.44 9.24 -17.55
C GLU A 82 -9.54 7.73 -17.28
N ASP A 83 -9.86 6.91 -18.28
CA ASP A 83 -9.89 5.46 -18.08
C ASP A 83 -8.48 4.87 -18.26
N GLU A 84 -7.67 5.01 -17.21
CA GLU A 84 -6.28 4.55 -17.17
C GLU A 84 -6.16 3.15 -16.56
N ALA A 85 -5.10 2.42 -16.93
CA ALA A 85 -4.84 1.09 -16.37
C ALA A 85 -4.64 1.12 -14.84
N GLY A 86 -4.14 2.23 -14.31
CA GLY A 86 -3.99 2.44 -12.88
C GLY A 86 -3.48 3.83 -12.52
N TYR A 87 -3.54 4.12 -11.22
CA TYR A 87 -3.12 5.40 -10.65
C TYR A 87 -2.23 5.19 -9.44
N LEU A 88 -1.06 5.83 -9.47
CA LEU A 88 -0.11 5.84 -8.37
C LEU A 88 -0.27 7.11 -7.53
N ILE A 89 -0.40 6.93 -6.21
CA ILE A 89 -0.37 8.00 -5.23
C ILE A 89 1.08 8.27 -4.86
N LYS A 90 1.69 9.26 -5.51
CA LYS A 90 3.03 9.77 -5.15
C LYS A 90 2.97 10.85 -4.09
N HIS A 91 1.86 11.57 -4.02
CA HIS A 91 1.69 12.70 -3.12
C HIS A 91 0.82 12.30 -1.94
N GLY A 92 1.32 12.51 -0.74
CA GLY A 92 0.61 12.13 0.47
C GLY A 92 1.19 12.79 1.71
N TRP A 93 0.87 12.19 2.85
CA TRP A 93 1.24 12.66 4.16
C TRP A 93 1.82 11.54 5.01
N ILE A 94 2.72 11.89 5.92
CA ILE A 94 3.27 11.00 6.92
C ILE A 94 2.85 11.55 8.28
N TRP A 95 2.07 10.76 9.02
CA TRP A 95 1.56 11.14 10.34
C TRP A 95 2.14 10.24 11.43
N ARG A 96 3.05 10.78 12.23
CA ARG A 96 3.72 10.02 13.30
C ARG A 96 2.81 9.92 14.53
N SER A 97 2.70 8.71 15.06
CA SER A 97 2.02 8.39 16.31
C SER A 97 2.52 9.31 17.43
N GLY A 98 1.59 9.81 18.25
CA GLY A 98 1.85 10.82 19.28
C GLY A 98 1.86 12.28 18.79
N GLY A 99 1.99 12.54 17.49
CA GLY A 99 1.99 13.88 16.91
C GLY A 99 0.58 14.42 16.68
N ARG A 100 -0.05 15.08 17.67
CA ARG A 100 -1.43 15.58 17.52
C ARG A 100 -1.59 16.86 16.72
N LEU A 101 -0.52 17.62 16.50
CA LEU A 101 -0.60 18.98 15.93
C LEU A 101 -0.03 19.08 14.51
N PHE A 102 0.82 18.14 14.11
CA PHE A 102 1.63 18.25 12.91
C PHE A 102 1.62 16.98 12.07
N ILE A 103 1.75 17.18 10.77
CA ILE A 103 1.84 16.12 9.76
C ILE A 103 2.87 16.52 8.71
N GLN A 104 3.51 15.54 8.06
CA GLN A 104 4.58 15.80 7.10
C GLN A 104 4.13 15.51 5.68
N ARG A 105 4.26 16.48 4.78
CA ARG A 105 4.05 16.29 3.35
C ARG A 105 5.12 15.36 2.77
N THR A 106 4.75 14.49 1.84
CA THR A 106 5.68 13.74 1.00
C THR A 106 5.25 13.76 -0.47
N GLU A 107 6.23 13.75 -1.36
CA GLU A 107 6.05 13.62 -2.83
C GLU A 107 6.54 12.25 -3.33
N GLN A 108 6.86 11.36 -2.40
CA GLN A 108 7.36 10.01 -2.63
C GLN A 108 6.59 9.02 -1.74
N PHE A 109 5.28 9.17 -1.67
CA PHE A 109 4.40 8.34 -0.84
C PHE A 109 4.50 6.86 -1.22
N ASP A 110 4.59 6.59 -2.52
CA ASP A 110 4.84 5.29 -3.16
C ASP A 110 6.17 4.63 -2.75
N ARG A 111 7.05 5.34 -2.04
CA ARG A 111 8.29 4.78 -1.49
C ARG A 111 8.22 4.42 -0.02
N VAL A 112 7.14 4.83 0.64
CA VAL A 112 6.98 4.75 2.10
C VAL A 112 5.84 3.80 2.48
N CYS A 113 4.82 3.68 1.64
CA CYS A 113 3.57 3.01 1.97
C CYS A 113 3.02 2.21 0.79
N GLY A 114 2.56 0.99 1.06
CA GLY A 114 1.96 0.09 0.07
C GLY A 114 0.55 0.47 -0.36
N SER A 115 -0.15 1.27 0.46
CA SER A 115 -1.48 1.84 0.20
C SER A 115 -1.43 3.01 -0.79
N CYS A 116 -0.76 2.81 -1.93
CA CYS A 116 -0.46 3.86 -2.89
C CYS A 116 -0.91 3.56 -4.33
N LEU A 117 -1.47 2.39 -4.60
CA LEU A 117 -1.82 1.98 -5.97
C LEU A 117 -3.31 1.68 -6.12
N ILE A 118 -3.91 2.30 -7.14
CA ILE A 118 -5.24 2.00 -7.65
C ILE A 118 -5.06 1.30 -8.99
N ILE A 119 -5.71 0.15 -9.18
CA ILE A 119 -5.57 -0.71 -10.37
C ILE A 119 -6.95 -0.86 -11.00
N ARG A 120 -7.03 -0.83 -12.34
CA ARG A 120 -8.26 -1.19 -13.02
C ARG A 120 -8.59 -2.68 -12.77
N GLY A 121 -9.84 -2.97 -12.44
CA GLY A 121 -10.25 -4.27 -11.90
C GLY A 121 -10.01 -5.44 -12.84
N ASP A 122 -10.14 -5.24 -14.15
CA ASP A 122 -9.83 -6.21 -15.21
C ASP A 122 -8.34 -6.54 -15.32
N LEU A 123 -7.46 -5.66 -14.82
CA LEU A 123 -6.00 -5.83 -14.88
C LEU A 123 -5.42 -6.42 -13.58
N ALA A 124 -6.18 -6.41 -12.49
CA ALA A 124 -5.70 -6.80 -11.15
C ALA A 124 -5.13 -8.22 -11.09
N ASP A 125 -5.67 -9.13 -11.89
CA ASP A 125 -5.25 -10.54 -11.97
C ASP A 125 -4.16 -10.79 -13.04
N GLN A 126 -3.72 -9.78 -13.80
CA GLN A 126 -2.66 -9.98 -14.78
C GLN A 126 -1.36 -10.38 -14.09
N THR A 127 -0.72 -11.41 -14.65
CA THR A 127 0.45 -12.05 -14.07
C THR A 127 1.75 -11.54 -14.67
N GLY A 128 2.78 -11.48 -13.85
CA GLY A 128 4.14 -11.21 -14.29
C GLY A 128 5.17 -11.56 -13.21
N PRO A 129 6.46 -11.30 -13.45
CA PRO A 129 7.55 -11.59 -12.53
C PRO A 129 7.57 -10.56 -11.39
N PHE A 130 6.56 -10.62 -10.52
CA PHE A 130 6.25 -9.57 -9.55
C PHE A 130 6.52 -9.98 -8.11
N LEU A 131 6.70 -11.26 -7.83
CA LEU A 131 7.00 -11.77 -6.48
C LEU A 131 8.50 -11.72 -6.20
N THR A 132 8.85 -11.36 -4.97
CA THR A 132 10.22 -11.33 -4.46
C THR A 132 10.41 -12.37 -3.36
N GLU A 133 11.59 -12.44 -2.75
CA GLU A 133 11.88 -13.38 -1.64
C GLU A 133 10.89 -13.27 -0.49
N VAL A 134 10.38 -12.05 -0.31
CA VAL A 134 9.35 -11.66 0.64
C VAL A 134 8.04 -12.40 0.43
N GLU A 135 7.74 -12.77 -0.81
CA GLU A 135 6.57 -13.56 -1.19
C GLU A 135 6.97 -15.00 -1.54
N GLY A 136 8.16 -15.43 -1.11
CA GLY A 136 8.66 -16.80 -1.27
C GLY A 136 9.38 -17.09 -2.59
N ALA A 137 9.71 -16.08 -3.41
CA ALA A 137 10.51 -16.31 -4.60
C ALA A 137 11.95 -16.69 -4.24
N MET A 138 12.46 -17.78 -4.80
CA MET A 138 13.85 -18.20 -4.62
C MET A 138 14.74 -17.42 -5.58
N LEU A 139 15.47 -16.42 -5.07
CA LEU A 139 16.47 -15.72 -5.85
C LEU A 139 17.84 -16.37 -5.70
N ASP A 140 18.64 -16.29 -6.75
CA ASP A 140 20.07 -16.56 -6.65
C ASP A 140 20.81 -15.36 -6.03
N GLU A 141 22.10 -15.53 -5.74
CA GLU A 141 22.91 -14.48 -5.12
C GLU A 141 22.93 -13.18 -5.94
N ALA A 142 22.86 -13.27 -7.26
CA ALA A 142 22.81 -12.10 -8.13
C ALA A 142 21.47 -11.36 -8.01
N GLY A 143 20.36 -12.10 -7.96
CA GLY A 143 19.01 -11.60 -7.72
C GLY A 143 18.89 -10.90 -6.37
N SER A 144 19.36 -11.52 -5.28
CA SER A 144 19.32 -10.90 -3.94
C SER A 144 20.15 -9.61 -3.89
N ARG A 145 21.35 -9.60 -4.50
CA ARG A 145 22.18 -8.37 -4.62
C ARG A 145 21.49 -7.29 -5.45
N PHE A 146 20.82 -7.67 -6.54
CA PHE A 146 20.05 -6.74 -7.36
C PHE A 146 18.88 -6.15 -6.56
N ALA A 147 18.12 -6.98 -5.84
CA ALA A 147 16.99 -6.54 -5.01
C ALA A 147 17.41 -5.51 -3.96
N ALA A 148 18.61 -5.68 -3.38
CA ALA A 148 19.19 -4.76 -2.41
C ALA A 148 19.67 -3.43 -3.02
N GLY A 149 20.07 -3.42 -4.30
CA GLY A 149 20.58 -2.25 -5.00
C GLY A 149 19.54 -1.46 -5.80
N ASP A 150 18.50 -2.15 -6.28
CA ASP A 150 17.43 -1.57 -7.11
C ASP A 150 16.05 -2.06 -6.64
N HIS A 151 15.31 -1.11 -6.09
CA HIS A 151 13.96 -1.33 -5.57
C HIS A 151 12.84 -0.95 -6.54
N TYR A 152 13.16 -0.41 -7.72
CA TYR A 152 12.16 0.14 -8.66
C TYR A 152 12.00 -0.68 -9.93
N SER A 153 13.06 -1.36 -10.38
CA SER A 153 13.02 -2.21 -11.56
C SER A 153 12.26 -3.52 -11.30
N LEU A 154 11.98 -4.30 -12.34
CA LEU A 154 11.64 -5.71 -12.13
C LEU A 154 12.87 -6.48 -11.66
N LEU A 155 12.64 -7.51 -10.85
CA LEU A 155 13.70 -8.28 -10.21
C LEU A 155 14.02 -9.52 -11.06
N PRO A 156 15.27 -9.69 -11.53
CA PRO A 156 15.69 -10.95 -12.15
C PRO A 156 15.48 -12.12 -11.19
N GLY A 157 14.88 -13.20 -11.67
CA GLY A 157 14.54 -14.37 -10.84
C GLY A 157 13.26 -14.23 -10.02
N ALA A 158 12.52 -13.11 -10.15
CA ALA A 158 11.23 -12.94 -9.48
C ALA A 158 10.24 -14.05 -9.82
N GLY A 159 9.45 -14.43 -8.81
CA GLY A 159 8.36 -15.37 -8.97
C GLY A 159 7.17 -14.76 -9.71
N THR A 160 6.29 -15.62 -10.23
CA THR A 160 5.06 -15.18 -10.89
C THR A 160 4.00 -14.82 -9.87
N GLY A 161 3.51 -13.57 -9.91
CA GLY A 161 2.41 -13.08 -9.09
C GLY A 161 1.47 -12.21 -9.92
N THR A 162 0.38 -11.71 -9.30
CA THR A 162 -0.53 -10.79 -9.98
C THR A 162 -0.21 -9.33 -9.64
N LEU A 163 -0.71 -8.40 -10.46
CA LEU A 163 -0.54 -6.96 -10.24
C LEU A 163 -1.10 -6.51 -8.88
N LEU A 164 -2.20 -7.13 -8.43
CA LEU A 164 -2.77 -6.88 -7.11
C LEU A 164 -2.06 -7.69 -6.00
N LEU A 165 -1.72 -8.96 -6.21
CA LEU A 165 -1.22 -9.84 -5.14
C LEU A 165 0.32 -9.90 -5.14
N ASN A 166 0.92 -8.81 -4.68
CA ASN A 166 2.34 -8.67 -4.33
C ASN A 166 2.50 -7.56 -3.27
N ASP A 167 3.57 -7.58 -2.48
CA ASP A 167 3.86 -6.59 -1.43
C ASP A 167 4.97 -5.58 -1.83
N CYS A 168 5.33 -5.56 -3.12
CA CYS A 168 6.45 -4.80 -3.67
C CYS A 168 6.05 -3.44 -4.25
N HIS A 169 5.52 -2.56 -3.39
CA HIS A 169 4.94 -1.28 -3.81
C HIS A 169 5.89 -0.31 -4.54
N GLN A 170 7.20 -0.44 -4.34
CA GLN A 170 8.18 0.40 -5.03
C GLN A 170 8.37 0.02 -6.52
N ARG A 171 7.91 -1.17 -6.93
CA ARG A 171 8.10 -1.72 -8.29
C ARG A 171 6.90 -1.52 -9.21
N TYR A 172 5.80 -0.91 -8.75
CA TYR A 172 4.56 -0.79 -9.52
C TYR A 172 4.75 -0.17 -10.92
N ALA A 173 5.57 0.87 -11.05
CA ALA A 173 5.84 1.47 -12.36
C ALA A 173 6.46 0.46 -13.36
N ALA A 174 7.39 -0.38 -12.90
CA ALA A 174 8.01 -1.41 -13.73
C ALA A 174 7.05 -2.58 -14.03
N GLN A 175 6.19 -2.94 -13.07
CA GLN A 175 5.16 -3.98 -13.26
C GLN A 175 4.14 -3.55 -14.33
N PHE A 176 3.64 -2.32 -14.28
CA PHE A 176 2.75 -1.79 -15.32
C PHE A 176 3.43 -1.68 -16.68
N ALA A 177 4.68 -1.20 -16.72
CA ALA A 177 5.45 -1.11 -17.96
C ALA A 177 5.68 -2.49 -18.60
N TYR A 178 5.94 -3.52 -17.80
CA TYR A 178 6.08 -4.90 -18.27
C TYR A 178 4.82 -5.42 -18.96
N LEU A 179 3.64 -5.06 -18.45
CA LEU A 179 2.36 -5.41 -19.03
C LEU A 179 1.96 -4.49 -20.21
N GLY A 180 2.81 -3.52 -20.58
CA GLY A 180 2.54 -2.57 -21.65
C GLY A 180 1.49 -1.50 -21.29
N HIS A 181 1.28 -1.27 -19.98
CA HIS A 181 0.29 -0.33 -19.47
C HIS A 181 0.92 0.95 -18.94
N ARG A 182 0.25 2.08 -19.16
CA ARG A 182 0.59 3.36 -18.54
C ARG A 182 0.12 3.35 -17.08
N LEU A 183 0.97 3.87 -16.18
CA LEU A 183 0.59 4.12 -14.79
C LEU A 183 0.49 5.65 -14.58
N ALA A 184 -0.74 6.15 -14.45
CA ALA A 184 -1.01 7.56 -14.20
C ALA A 184 -0.73 7.93 -12.74
N THR A 185 -0.78 9.21 -12.39
CA THR A 185 -0.52 9.71 -11.03
C THR A 185 -1.72 10.48 -10.51
N VAL A 186 -2.08 10.25 -9.25
CA VAL A 186 -3.13 11.03 -8.58
C VAL A 186 -2.61 12.47 -8.33
N PRO A 187 -3.31 13.52 -8.80
CA PRO A 187 -2.75 14.88 -8.89
C PRO A 187 -2.79 15.65 -7.56
N PHE A 188 -3.05 14.99 -6.44
CA PHE A 188 -3.15 15.60 -5.12
C PHE A 188 -2.68 14.68 -4.00
N HIS A 189 -2.57 15.21 -2.79
CA HIS A 189 -2.24 14.44 -1.60
C HIS A 189 -3.40 13.51 -1.25
N ALA A 190 -3.31 12.25 -1.65
CA ALA A 190 -4.46 11.35 -1.61
C ALA A 190 -4.43 10.35 -0.46
N ALA A 191 -3.32 10.24 0.27
CA ALA A 191 -3.20 9.29 1.37
C ALA A 191 -2.35 9.84 2.54
N VAL A 192 -2.59 9.29 3.73
CA VAL A 192 -1.82 9.48 4.95
C VAL A 192 -1.29 8.13 5.38
N CYS A 193 0.03 8.01 5.45
CA CYS A 193 0.70 6.87 6.04
C CYS A 193 0.93 7.19 7.51
N ARG A 194 0.38 6.36 8.38
CA ARG A 194 0.64 6.51 9.81
C ARG A 194 1.98 5.85 10.15
N LEU A 195 2.79 6.49 10.99
CA LEU A 195 4.05 5.94 11.47
C LEU A 195 4.10 5.70 12.98
N GLY A 196 4.58 4.52 13.43
CA GLY A 196 4.95 4.28 14.84
C GLY A 196 3.89 3.64 15.72
N HIS A 197 3.03 2.78 15.16
CA HIS A 197 2.01 1.96 15.86
C HIS A 197 2.44 0.50 16.06
N GLY A 198 3.74 0.20 15.97
CA GLY A 198 4.31 -1.13 16.25
C GLY A 198 4.48 -2.05 15.03
N ASN A 199 3.80 -1.78 13.91
CA ASN A 199 3.84 -2.65 12.72
C ASN A 199 4.69 -2.13 11.54
N ASN A 200 5.41 -1.03 11.73
CA ASN A 200 6.19 -0.44 10.64
C ASN A 200 7.59 -1.02 10.62
N ALA A 201 7.80 -2.01 9.77
CA ALA A 201 9.11 -2.53 9.43
C ALA A 201 9.87 -1.49 8.58
N GLY A 202 10.48 -0.49 9.23
CA GLY A 202 11.31 0.45 8.50
C GLY A 202 11.59 1.76 9.21
N ILE A 203 12.35 1.74 10.31
CA ILE A 203 13.16 2.90 10.70
C ILE A 203 14.53 2.41 11.18
N GLN A 204 15.49 2.32 10.25
CA GLN A 204 16.89 2.42 10.65
C GLN A 204 17.18 3.87 11.04
N SER A 205 17.59 4.05 12.30
CA SER A 205 18.05 5.31 12.87
C SER A 205 19.32 5.78 12.17
N ARG A 206 19.19 6.56 11.09
CA ARG A 206 20.31 7.31 10.50
C ARG A 206 20.36 8.69 11.15
N ALA A 207 21.55 9.15 11.54
CA ALA A 207 21.73 10.48 12.11
C ALA A 207 21.19 11.54 11.14
N GLU A 208 20.20 12.33 11.57
CA GLU A 208 19.60 13.37 10.74
C GLU A 208 20.62 14.47 10.48
N THR A 209 20.95 14.71 9.20
CA THR A 209 21.77 15.87 8.82
C THR A 209 20.96 17.16 8.93
N ALA A 210 21.63 18.32 9.06
CA ALA A 210 20.96 19.63 9.08
C ALA A 210 20.07 19.86 7.84
N ARG A 211 20.48 19.35 6.67
CA ARG A 211 19.69 19.39 5.43
C ARG A 211 18.41 18.54 5.55
N MET A 212 18.52 17.34 6.13
CA MET A 212 17.35 16.49 6.37
C MET A 212 16.38 17.13 7.37
N PHE A 213 16.91 17.73 8.43
CA PHE A 213 16.13 18.45 9.44
C PHE A 213 15.40 19.67 8.86
N LEU A 214 16.09 20.53 8.10
CA LEU A 214 15.46 21.66 7.42
C LEU A 214 14.39 21.20 6.41
N GLY A 215 14.68 20.14 5.65
CA GLY A 215 13.70 19.53 4.75
C GLY A 215 12.47 19.03 5.50
N ARG A 216 12.66 18.42 6.67
CA ARG A 216 11.59 17.95 7.56
C ARG A 216 10.73 19.11 8.06
N ILE A 217 11.32 20.21 8.52
CA ILE A 217 10.58 21.42 8.91
C ILE A 217 9.78 21.96 7.72
N ARG A 218 10.41 22.13 6.55
CA ARG A 218 9.74 22.65 5.34
C ARG A 218 8.57 21.81 4.86
N ARG A 219 8.56 20.51 5.14
CA ARG A 219 7.45 19.59 4.82
C ARG A 219 6.43 19.45 5.93
N THR A 220 6.74 19.92 7.13
CA THR A 220 5.82 19.86 8.27
C THR A 220 4.71 20.88 8.09
N ARG A 221 3.47 20.47 8.32
CA ARG A 221 2.26 21.29 8.25
C ARG A 221 1.47 21.10 9.54
N MET A 222 0.75 22.14 9.94
CA MET A 222 -0.24 22.00 11.00
C MET A 222 -1.41 21.15 10.52
N LEU A 223 -1.95 20.33 11.42
CA LEU A 223 -3.19 19.60 11.19
C LEU A 223 -4.39 20.56 11.27
N THR A 224 -4.80 21.06 10.11
CA THR A 224 -5.96 21.95 9.98
C THR A 224 -7.27 21.18 10.15
N PRO A 225 -8.38 21.84 10.53
CA PRO A 225 -9.70 21.21 10.56
C PRO A 225 -10.12 20.59 9.23
N SER A 226 -9.74 21.20 8.10
CA SER A 226 -9.99 20.67 6.77
C SER A 226 -9.28 19.35 6.52
N LEU A 227 -7.99 19.26 6.86
CA LEU A 227 -7.19 18.05 6.68
C LEU A 227 -7.67 16.93 7.61
N ARG A 228 -8.09 17.28 8.83
CA ARG A 228 -8.71 16.33 9.76
C ARG A 228 -10.01 15.75 9.21
N LYS A 229 -10.86 16.59 8.62
CA LYS A 229 -12.11 16.14 8.01
C LYS A 229 -11.86 15.29 6.77
N GLU A 230 -10.91 15.67 5.92
CA GLU A 230 -10.59 14.96 4.67
C GLU A 230 -10.10 13.53 4.90
N PHE A 231 -9.29 13.32 5.94
CA PHE A 231 -8.66 12.03 6.23
C PHE A 231 -9.20 11.35 7.49
N MET A 232 -10.26 11.90 8.09
CA MET A 232 -10.82 11.41 9.37
C MET A 232 -9.76 11.31 10.49
N LEU A 233 -8.91 12.33 10.61
CA LEU A 233 -7.85 12.39 11.64
C LEU A 233 -8.42 12.91 12.97
N GLY A 234 -8.63 11.99 13.91
CA GLY A 234 -8.99 12.26 15.31
C GLY A 234 -7.91 12.95 16.13
#